data_AF-A0A944ETC7-F1
#
_entry.id   AF-A0A944ETC7-F1
#
_cell.length_a   1.000
_cell.length_b   1.000
_cell.length_c   1.000
_cell.angle_alpha   90.00
_cell.angle_beta   90.00
_cell.angle_gamma   90.00
#
_symmetry.space_group_name_H-M   'P 1'
#
loop_
_entity.id
_entity.type
_entity.pdbx_description
1 polymer ?
#
loop_
_entity_poly.entity_id
_entity_poly.type
_entity_poly.pdbx_seq_one_letter_code
_entity_poly.pdbx_strand_id
1 'polypeptide(L)' 'MASEVATNPPKGECKQCWYHAYASREAHAGLAPREDCPQCVDHMVHGHPDHMIVR' A
#
# COMPACT_ATOMS: atom_id res chain seq x y z
N MET A 1 8.33 4.39 12.05
CA MET A 1 6.96 4.10 12.54
C MET A 1 6.05 4.81 11.57
N ALA A 2 5.11 4.09 10.97
CA ALA A 2 4.20 4.67 10.00
C ALA A 2 3.41 5.82 10.64
N SER A 3 3.20 6.89 9.87
CA SER A 3 2.44 8.06 10.31
C SER A 3 0.95 7.73 10.45
N GLU A 4 0.22 8.54 11.21
CA GLU A 4 -1.24 8.43 11.33
C GLU A 4 -1.94 8.57 9.96
N VAL A 5 -1.37 9.38 9.07
CA VAL A 5 -1.84 9.48 7.69
C VAL A 5 -1.74 8.13 6.99
N ALA A 6 -0.61 7.42 7.12
CA ALA A 6 -0.40 6.14 6.44
C ALA A 6 -1.36 5.04 6.91
N THR A 7 -1.87 5.10 8.14
CA THR A 7 -2.75 4.09 8.72
C THR A 7 -4.25 4.44 8.65
N ASN A 8 -4.60 5.67 8.25
CA ASN A 8 -5.97 6.14 8.08
C ASN A 8 -6.24 6.62 6.64
N PRO A 9 -6.45 5.70 5.68
CA PRO A 9 -6.84 6.07 4.33
C PRO A 9 -8.25 6.70 4.31
N PRO A 10 -8.51 7.66 3.41
CA PRO A 10 -9.85 8.18 3.20
C PRO A 10 -10.76 7.14 2.52
N LYS A 11 -12.07 7.38 2.57
CA LYS A 11 -13.07 6.53 1.90
C LYS A 11 -12.81 6.47 0.40
N GLY A 12 -12.94 5.28 -0.18
CA GLY A 12 -12.66 5.00 -1.59
C GLY A 12 -11.21 4.59 -1.87
N GLU A 13 -10.30 4.78 -0.93
CA GLU A 13 -8.89 4.38 -1.10
C GLU A 13 -8.62 2.95 -0.63
N CYS A 14 -7.67 2.30 -1.30
CA CYS A 14 -7.13 1.01 -0.87
C CYS A 14 -6.17 1.20 0.30
N LYS A 15 -6.43 0.49 1.40
CA LYS A 15 -5.60 0.53 2.62
C LYS A 15 -4.11 0.28 2.37
N GLN A 16 -3.79 -0.74 1.55
CA GLN A 16 -2.40 -1.12 1.32
C GLN A 16 -1.68 -0.14 0.38
N CYS A 17 -2.34 0.28 -0.70
CA CYS A 17 -1.74 1.25 -1.64
C CYS A 17 -1.50 2.59 -0.96
N TRP A 18 -2.44 3.02 -0.11
CA TRP A 18 -2.26 4.19 0.72
C TRP A 18 -1.08 4.04 1.69
N TYR A 19 -0.98 2.91 2.39
CA TYR A 19 0.15 2.63 3.26
C TYR A 19 1.49 2.65 2.51
N HIS A 20 1.58 2.06 1.32
CA HIS A 20 2.79 2.09 0.50
C HIS A 20 3.16 3.50 0.02
N ALA A 21 2.18 4.36 -0.23
CA ALA A 21 2.42 5.74 -0.62
C ALA A 21 3.00 6.59 0.54
N TYR A 22 2.48 6.42 1.75
CA TYR A 22 2.83 7.28 2.90
C TYR A 22 3.83 6.66 3.89
N ALA A 23 4.04 5.35 3.85
CA ALA A 23 4.98 4.59 4.67
C ALA A 23 5.86 3.66 3.80
N SER A 24 6.25 4.13 2.61
CA SER A 24 7.06 3.38 1.63
C SER A 24 8.32 2.73 2.25
N ARG A 25 8.97 3.43 3.17
CA ARG A 25 10.19 2.92 3.82
C ARG A 25 9.91 1.68 4.68
N GLU A 26 8.83 1.70 5.47
CA GLU A 26 8.39 0.55 6.26
C GLU A 26 7.86 -0.57 5.36
N ALA A 27 7.05 -0.22 4.37
CA ALA A 27 6.46 -1.15 3.40
C ALA A 27 7.51 -1.96 2.62
N HIS A 28 8.62 -1.32 2.26
CA HIS A 28 9.66 -1.92 1.44
C HIS A 28 10.93 -2.27 2.23
N ALA A 29 10.86 -2.30 3.57
CA ALA A 29 12.02 -2.55 4.42
C ALA A 29 12.69 -3.93 4.16
N GLY A 30 11.94 -4.90 3.63
CA GLY A 30 12.42 -6.23 3.29
C GLY A 30 12.78 -6.45 1.81
N LEU A 31 12.61 -5.43 0.95
CA LEU A 31 12.90 -5.55 -0.47
C LEU A 31 14.36 -5.20 -0.77
N ALA A 32 14.93 -5.88 -1.76
CA ALA A 32 16.24 -5.56 -2.29
C ALA A 32 16.20 -4.25 -3.12
N PRO A 33 17.36 -3.59 -3.31
CA PRO A 33 17.43 -2.43 -4.19
C PRO A 33 16.92 -2.76 -5.60
N ARG A 34 15.95 -1.96 -6.08
CA ARG A 34 15.29 -2.12 -7.40
C ARG A 34 14.45 -3.40 -7.56
N GLU A 35 14.07 -4.03 -6.46
CA GLU A 35 13.06 -5.10 -6.47
C GLU A 35 11.65 -4.48 -6.50
N ASP A 36 10.81 -4.99 -7.40
CA ASP A 36 9.41 -4.58 -7.48
C ASP A 36 8.62 -5.22 -6.34
N CYS A 37 7.80 -4.43 -5.65
CA CYS A 37 6.91 -4.95 -4.61
C CYS A 37 5.83 -5.83 -5.25
N PRO A 38 5.76 -7.14 -4.93
CA PRO A 38 4.82 -8.05 -5.59
C PRO A 38 3.36 -7.66 -5.33
N GLN A 39 3.06 -7.08 -4.16
CA GLN A 39 1.71 -6.65 -3.80
C GLN A 39 1.28 -5.41 -4.59
N CYS A 40 2.18 -4.45 -4.78
CA CYS A 40 1.91 -3.29 -5.65
C CYS A 40 1.65 -3.74 -7.09
N VAL A 41 2.50 -4.62 -7.62
CA VAL A 41 2.35 -5.13 -8.99
C VAL A 41 1.04 -5.87 -9.15
N ASP A 42 0.69 -6.74 -8.20
CA ASP A 42 -0.58 -7.46 -8.19
C ASP A 42 -1.78 -6.51 -8.23
N HIS A 43 -1.81 -5.49 -7.37
CA HIS A 43 -2.87 -4.49 -7.37
C HIS A 43 -2.93 -3.65 -8.65
N MET A 44 -1.79 -3.33 -9.26
CA MET A 44 -1.78 -2.61 -10.54
C MET A 44 -2.32 -3.45 -11.70
N VAL A 45 -2.09 -4.77 -11.69
CA VAL A 45 -2.50 -5.68 -12.77
C VAL A 45 -3.94 -6.16 -12.57
N HIS A 46 -4.32 -6.53 -11.35
CA HIS A 46 -5.60 -7.15 -11.03
C HIS A 46 -6.60 -6.21 -10.35
N GLY A 47 -6.17 -5.00 -10.00
CA GLY A 47 -6.98 -4.06 -9.22
C GLY A 47 -6.97 -4.38 -7.73
N HIS A 48 -7.78 -3.65 -6.97
CA HIS A 48 -7.83 -3.74 -5.51
C HIS A 48 -8.97 -4.66 -5.06
N PRO A 49 -8.76 -5.51 -4.05
CA PRO A 49 -9.86 -6.25 -3.43
C PRO A 49 -10.84 -5.31 -2.73
N ASP A 50 -12.15 -5.54 -2.88
CA ASP A 50 -13.21 -4.71 -2.27
C ASP A 50 -13.08 -4.56 -0.74
N HIS A 51 -12.57 -5.58 -0.05
CA HIS A 51 -12.39 -5.55 1.41
C HIS A 51 -11.20 -4.67 1.85
N MET A 52 -10.32 -4.32 0.91
CA MET A 52 -9.19 -3.41 1.13
C MET A 52 -9.56 -1.95 0.88
N ILE A 53 -10.67 -1.70 0.19
CA ILE A 53 -11.21 -0.34 -0.02
C ILE A 53 -11.93 0.14 1.24
N VAL A 54 -11.59 1.33 1.72
CA VAL A 54 -12.28 1.98 2.84
C VAL A 54 -13.67 2.43 2.40
N ARG A 55 -14.70 2.08 3.18
CA ARG A 55 -16.12 2.42 2.92
C ARG A 55 -16.61 3.64 3.69
#